data_AF-A0AAV0KWM8-F1
#
_entry.id   AF-A0AAV0KWM8-F1
#
_cell.length_a   1.000
_cell.length_b   1.000
_cell.length_c   1.000
_cell.angle_alpha   90.00
_cell.angle_beta   90.00
_cell.angle_gamma   90.00
#
_symmetry.space_group_name_H-M   'P 1'
#
loop_
_entity.id
_entity.type
_entity.pdbx_description
1 polymer ?
#
loop_
_entity_poly.entity_id
_entity_poly.type
_entity_poly.pdbx_seq_one_letter_code
_entity_poly.pdbx_strand_id
1 'polypeptide(L)'
;MVWFRSLRKVIPLDYSLAICFLACHVAREAVLPTDIVKWSLEGKIPFFAAHVEIEKRFEQPSLACPISSSLMFRPSQPVPFQKLEAMAASIAELIGLSLPPVNFYAVASSFLNQLSVPGEKILPHACHIYEWSMPPDLWLSTNELRLPTRVCVMSILIVAIRMLYNLNGFGAWERSLSKCVPSGVRGDADRDTGYLSDEMPDSGEKMVINERVVQGLKFDSGELLRNLESKYSEIGEPCEFAKDLPSYLQYCNDVVFAGGGSSSQDQREEEELIEKLWNYYQNAKDCESGEEEPEMHSYTVNKKRSTSDDDGYIPTQPVPRQFREMSNESPSPHSSNNHGSDSPLQDSDNTDTSEEIALRKLKTDMEENHFCYIPPRVNAKRSGYLQYARKQDEGILRYIAHADYYILLRSCAKVAHVDIRFMHIAVLGLERRLAWLEKRIHHCLH
;
A
#
# COMPACT_ATOMS: atom_id res chain seq x y z
N MET A 1 34.55 -7.30 -21.46
CA MET A 1 33.23 -7.18 -20.78
C MET A 1 33.22 -6.36 -19.48
N VAL A 2 34.31 -6.25 -18.71
CA VAL A 2 34.29 -5.52 -17.41
C VAL A 2 34.22 -3.99 -17.59
N TRP A 3 34.88 -3.44 -18.62
CA TRP A 3 35.01 -2.00 -18.82
C TRP A 3 33.69 -1.26 -19.11
N PHE A 4 32.85 -1.75 -20.04
CA PHE A 4 31.57 -1.10 -20.34
C PHE A 4 30.59 -1.12 -19.16
N ARG A 5 30.62 -2.19 -18.34
CA ARG A 5 29.80 -2.27 -17.11
C ARG A 5 30.23 -1.22 -16.09
N SER A 6 31.53 -0.95 -15.99
CA SER A 6 32.04 0.15 -15.17
C SER A 6 31.63 1.50 -15.74
N LEU A 7 31.74 1.70 -17.06
CA LEU A 7 31.34 2.94 -17.74
C LEU A 7 29.86 3.26 -17.52
N ARG A 8 28.98 2.26 -17.67
CA ARG A 8 27.53 2.36 -17.45
C ARG A 8 27.18 2.74 -16.00
N LYS A 9 28.03 2.40 -15.03
CA LYS A 9 27.87 2.82 -13.63
C LYS A 9 28.32 4.25 -13.36
N VAL A 10 29.20 4.81 -14.19
CA VAL A 10 29.68 6.19 -14.04
C VAL A 10 28.63 7.19 -14.54
N ILE A 11 27.85 6.84 -15.55
CA ILE A 11 26.79 7.69 -16.10
C ILE A 11 25.46 6.91 -16.14
N PRO A 12 24.82 6.64 -14.99
CA PRO A 12 23.59 5.87 -14.97
C PRO A 12 22.42 6.71 -15.48
N LEU A 13 21.67 6.16 -16.43
CA LEU A 13 20.51 6.86 -17.00
C LEU A 13 19.46 7.23 -15.95
N ASP A 14 19.34 6.45 -14.87
CA ASP A 14 18.45 6.69 -13.73
C ASP A 14 18.57 8.12 -13.16
N TYR A 15 19.78 8.70 -13.19
CA TYR A 15 20.03 10.05 -12.70
C TYR A 15 19.25 11.11 -13.49
N SER A 16 18.97 10.88 -14.78
CA SER A 16 18.17 11.80 -15.59
C SER A 16 16.74 11.92 -15.05
N LEU A 17 16.11 10.81 -14.66
CA LEU A 17 14.79 10.81 -14.03
C LEU A 17 14.84 11.46 -12.64
N ALA A 18 15.89 11.16 -11.86
CA ALA A 18 16.06 11.74 -10.53
C ALA A 18 16.22 13.27 -10.60
N ILE A 19 16.95 13.79 -11.59
CA ILE A 19 17.08 15.22 -11.84
C ILE A 19 15.74 15.83 -12.28
N CYS A 20 14.98 15.17 -13.14
CA CYS A 20 13.64 15.64 -13.53
C CYS A 20 12.71 15.74 -12.32
N PHE A 21 12.67 14.71 -11.48
CA PHE A 21 11.91 14.73 -10.23
C PHE A 21 12.39 15.84 -9.29
N LEU A 22 13.71 15.98 -9.12
CA LEU A 22 14.32 17.00 -8.27
C LEU A 22 13.95 18.42 -8.72
N ALA A 23 13.95 18.69 -10.03
CA ALA A 23 13.54 19.97 -10.58
C ALA A 23 12.08 20.29 -10.26
N CYS A 24 11.18 19.30 -10.40
CA CYS A 24 9.77 19.45 -10.01
C CYS A 24 9.61 19.71 -8.51
N HIS A 25 10.37 19.01 -7.67
CA HIS A 25 10.36 19.18 -6.21
C HIS A 25 10.81 20.59 -5.80
N VAL A 26 11.89 21.10 -6.41
CA VAL A 26 12.39 22.47 -6.17
C VAL A 26 11.38 23.52 -6.62
N ALA A 27 10.70 23.29 -7.75
CA ALA A 27 9.61 24.13 -8.23
C ALA A 27 8.33 24.03 -7.37
N ARG A 28 8.31 23.13 -6.38
CA ARG A 28 7.17 22.81 -5.51
C ARG A 28 5.95 22.31 -6.27
N GLU A 29 6.16 21.61 -7.37
CA GLU A 29 5.08 20.95 -8.11
C GLU A 29 4.54 19.76 -7.34
N ALA A 30 3.27 19.41 -7.57
CA ALA A 30 2.62 18.25 -6.94
C ALA A 30 2.95 16.93 -7.66
N VAL A 31 4.20 16.80 -8.14
CA VAL A 31 4.68 15.64 -8.89
C VAL A 31 5.37 14.67 -7.93
N LEU A 32 4.96 13.41 -7.97
CA LEU A 32 5.50 12.35 -7.14
C LEU A 32 6.51 11.48 -7.93
N PRO A 33 7.39 10.74 -7.25
CA PRO A 33 8.25 9.74 -7.91
C PRO A 33 7.46 8.72 -8.74
N THR A 34 6.23 8.40 -8.33
CA THR A 34 5.32 7.52 -9.06
C THR A 34 4.90 8.09 -10.41
N ASP A 35 4.70 9.41 -10.51
CA ASP A 35 4.29 10.08 -11.74
C ASP A 35 5.43 10.08 -12.76
N ILE A 36 6.66 10.38 -12.33
CA ILE A 36 7.85 10.37 -13.19
C ILE A 36 8.10 8.97 -13.76
N VAL A 37 8.00 7.94 -12.92
CA VAL A 37 8.16 6.55 -13.38
C VAL A 37 7.01 6.15 -14.29
N LYS A 38 5.76 6.53 -13.98
CA LYS A 38 4.61 6.30 -14.85
C LYS A 38 4.79 6.97 -16.21
N TRP A 39 5.21 8.22 -16.27
CA TRP A 39 5.49 8.93 -17.52
C TRP A 39 6.64 8.30 -18.31
N SER A 40 7.64 7.73 -17.63
CA SER A 40 8.69 6.93 -18.28
C SER A 40 8.16 5.64 -18.89
N LEU A 41 7.23 4.97 -18.19
CA LEU A 41 6.57 3.74 -18.61
C LEU A 41 5.48 3.95 -19.66
N GLU A 42 5.02 5.18 -19.86
CA GLU A 42 4.07 5.60 -20.90
C GLU A 42 4.77 6.18 -22.14
N GLY A 43 6.10 6.31 -22.12
CA GLY A 43 6.87 6.92 -23.20
C GLY A 43 6.78 8.44 -23.28
N LYS A 44 6.04 9.10 -22.38
CA LYS A 44 5.98 10.57 -22.26
C LYS A 44 7.34 11.17 -21.92
N ILE A 45 8.10 10.46 -21.09
CA ILE A 45 9.53 10.69 -20.91
C ILE A 45 10.26 9.61 -21.70
N PRO A 46 11.14 9.94 -22.65
CA PRO A 46 11.83 8.97 -23.51
C PRO A 46 12.96 8.26 -22.76
N PHE A 47 12.67 7.66 -21.61
CA PHE A 47 13.65 6.97 -20.78
C PHE A 47 14.08 5.64 -21.39
N PHE A 48 13.13 4.78 -21.77
CA PHE A 48 13.43 3.50 -22.42
C PHE A 48 13.97 3.67 -23.84
N ALA A 49 13.45 4.67 -24.56
CA ALA A 49 13.92 5.06 -25.89
C ALA A 49 15.16 5.98 -25.88
N ALA A 50 15.74 6.29 -24.71
CA ALA A 50 16.84 7.26 -24.61
C ALA A 50 18.04 6.88 -25.49
N HIS A 51 18.35 5.59 -25.57
CA HIS A 51 19.46 5.09 -26.37
C HIS A 51 19.32 5.41 -27.86
N VAL A 52 18.11 5.39 -28.41
CA VAL A 52 17.81 5.75 -29.80
C VAL A 52 18.04 7.24 -30.03
N GLU A 53 17.54 8.08 -29.12
CA GLU A 53 17.69 9.53 -29.22
C GLU A 53 19.15 9.98 -29.02
N ILE A 54 19.90 9.26 -28.19
CA ILE A 54 21.35 9.46 -28.02
C ILE A 54 22.06 9.06 -29.32
N GLU A 55 21.78 7.89 -29.89
CA GLU A 55 22.40 7.44 -31.15
C GLU A 55 22.10 8.33 -32.35
N LYS A 56 20.93 8.98 -32.41
CA LYS A 56 20.66 9.99 -33.44
C LYS A 56 21.56 11.22 -33.33
N ARG A 57 22.01 11.56 -32.11
CA ARG A 57 22.81 12.78 -31.83
C ARG A 57 24.31 12.51 -31.84
N PHE A 58 24.72 11.34 -31.41
CA PHE A 58 26.10 10.89 -31.47
C PHE A 58 26.25 10.09 -32.76
N GLU A 59 27.03 10.60 -33.71
CA GLU A 59 27.38 9.91 -34.97
C GLU A 59 27.90 8.48 -34.71
N GLN A 60 28.05 7.67 -35.78
CA GLN A 60 28.47 6.27 -35.66
C GLN A 60 29.66 6.07 -34.71
N PRO A 61 29.66 5.00 -33.89
CA PRO A 61 30.68 4.79 -32.86
C PRO A 61 32.09 4.93 -33.43
N SER A 62 32.87 5.85 -32.87
CA SER A 62 34.26 6.04 -33.31
C SER A 62 35.08 4.77 -33.07
N LEU A 63 36.11 4.53 -33.89
CA LEU A 63 37.06 3.43 -33.70
C LEU A 63 37.74 3.45 -32.31
N ALA A 64 37.79 4.61 -31.66
CA ALA A 64 38.34 4.79 -30.31
C ALA A 64 37.37 4.35 -29.19
N CYS A 65 36.07 4.32 -29.44
CA CYS A 65 35.05 3.86 -28.49
C CYS A 65 33.95 3.09 -29.25
N PRO A 66 34.14 1.79 -29.51
CA PRO A 66 33.22 0.98 -30.30
C PRO A 66 31.99 0.51 -29.51
N ILE A 67 31.58 1.24 -28.46
CA ILE A 67 30.41 0.86 -27.65
C ILE A 67 29.15 1.48 -28.27
N SER A 68 28.13 0.66 -28.55
CA SER A 68 26.83 1.16 -29.01
C SER A 68 26.08 1.91 -27.90
N SER A 69 25.28 2.90 -28.30
CA SER A 69 24.38 3.62 -27.39
C SER A 69 23.38 2.70 -26.73
N SER A 70 22.93 1.65 -27.43
CA SER A 70 22.03 0.62 -26.89
C SER A 70 22.65 -0.12 -25.69
N LEU A 71 23.91 -0.54 -25.77
CA LEU A 71 24.59 -1.25 -24.68
C LEU A 71 24.79 -0.37 -23.43
N MET A 72 25.00 0.93 -23.64
CA MET A 72 25.26 1.89 -22.56
C MET A 72 23.99 2.40 -21.89
N PHE A 73 22.99 2.77 -22.70
CA PHE A 73 21.89 3.62 -22.26
C PHE A 73 20.54 2.96 -22.33
N ARG A 74 20.43 1.70 -22.78
CA ARG A 74 19.14 0.99 -22.76
C ARG A 74 18.80 0.53 -21.33
N PRO A 75 17.72 1.04 -20.71
CA PRO A 75 17.29 0.57 -19.41
C PRO A 75 16.71 -0.83 -19.53
N SER A 76 16.99 -1.69 -18.55
CA SER A 76 16.42 -3.04 -18.49
C SER A 76 15.13 -3.09 -17.67
N GLN A 77 14.97 -2.15 -16.73
CA GLN A 77 13.87 -2.13 -15.76
C GLN A 77 13.53 -0.67 -15.41
N PRO A 78 12.27 -0.38 -15.02
CA PRO A 78 11.92 0.92 -14.46
C PRO A 78 12.65 1.16 -13.14
N VAL A 79 12.93 2.42 -12.84
CA VAL A 79 13.54 2.82 -11.57
C VAL A 79 12.49 2.66 -10.44
N PRO A 80 12.80 1.94 -9.34
CA PRO A 80 11.89 1.86 -8.20
C PRO A 80 11.59 3.25 -7.62
N PHE A 81 10.33 3.52 -7.25
CA PHE A 81 9.89 4.84 -6.79
C PHE A 81 10.68 5.36 -5.57
N GLN A 82 10.99 4.48 -4.62
CA GLN A 82 11.76 4.81 -3.41
C GLN A 82 13.21 5.16 -3.75
N LYS A 83 13.83 4.38 -4.64
CA LYS A 83 15.18 4.62 -5.12
C LYS A 83 15.26 5.95 -5.86
N LEU A 84 14.25 6.29 -6.66
CA LEU A 84 14.20 7.57 -7.38
C LEU A 84 14.17 8.77 -6.41
N GLU A 85 13.34 8.68 -5.37
CA GLU A 85 13.23 9.71 -4.32
C GLU A 85 14.55 9.90 -3.57
N ALA A 86 15.18 8.79 -3.15
CA ALA A 86 16.47 8.82 -2.46
C ALA A 86 17.61 9.33 -3.35
N MET A 87 17.64 8.93 -4.62
CA MET A 87 18.63 9.38 -5.58
C MET A 87 18.54 10.89 -5.82
N ALA A 88 17.33 11.44 -5.93
CA ALA A 88 17.13 12.88 -6.04
C ALA A 88 17.67 13.64 -4.81
N ALA A 89 17.44 13.10 -3.61
CA ALA A 89 18.02 13.64 -2.38
C ALA A 89 19.56 13.58 -2.40
N SER A 90 20.14 12.46 -2.85
CA SER A 90 21.60 12.29 -2.94
C SER A 90 22.23 13.25 -3.94
N ILE A 91 21.57 13.48 -5.08
CA ILE A 91 22.02 14.46 -6.07
C ILE A 91 22.01 15.87 -5.47
N ALA A 92 20.94 16.24 -4.76
CA ALA A 92 20.86 17.53 -4.10
C ALA A 92 21.96 17.74 -3.05
N GLU A 93 22.23 16.72 -2.23
CA GLU A 93 23.32 16.74 -1.26
C GLU A 93 24.69 16.89 -1.95
N LEU A 94 24.93 16.12 -3.02
CA LEU A 94 26.18 16.16 -3.79
C LEU A 94 26.49 17.55 -4.34
N ILE A 95 25.48 18.26 -4.84
CA ILE A 95 25.63 19.61 -5.42
C ILE A 95 25.46 20.75 -4.40
N GLY A 96 25.20 20.43 -3.12
CA GLY A 96 24.96 21.43 -2.07
C GLY A 96 23.65 22.21 -2.22
N LEU A 97 22.63 21.62 -2.85
CA LEU A 97 21.33 22.26 -3.06
C LEU A 97 20.43 22.14 -1.82
N SER A 98 20.00 23.28 -1.28
CA SER A 98 19.01 23.30 -0.19
C SER A 98 17.62 22.93 -0.70
N LEU A 99 17.00 21.90 -0.12
CA LEU A 99 15.69 21.43 -0.54
C LEU A 99 14.55 22.00 0.31
N PRO A 100 13.45 22.46 -0.31
CA PRO A 100 12.22 22.72 0.44
C PRO A 100 11.59 21.41 0.92
N PRO A 101 10.70 21.43 1.94
CA PRO A 101 9.84 20.29 2.22
C PRO A 101 8.91 20.04 1.02
N VAL A 102 8.41 18.81 0.91
CA VAL A 102 7.40 18.45 -0.09
C VAL A 102 6.20 19.40 0.02
N ASN A 103 5.62 19.78 -1.12
CA ASN A 103 4.42 20.62 -1.18
C ASN A 103 3.20 19.84 -0.67
N PHE A 104 3.07 19.78 0.66
CA PHE A 104 2.03 19.03 1.36
C PHE A 104 0.64 19.37 0.84
N TYR A 105 0.31 20.66 0.73
CA TYR A 105 -1.02 21.11 0.34
C TYR A 105 -1.40 20.60 -1.06
N ALA A 106 -0.51 20.76 -2.04
CA ALA A 106 -0.81 20.40 -3.42
C ALA A 106 -0.88 18.87 -3.60
N VAL A 107 0.02 18.12 -2.96
CA VAL A 107 -0.03 16.65 -2.96
C VAL A 107 -1.27 16.13 -2.24
N ALA A 108 -1.61 16.69 -1.08
CA ALA A 108 -2.81 16.32 -0.32
C ALA A 108 -4.09 16.60 -1.13
N SER A 109 -4.18 17.76 -1.77
CA SER A 109 -5.29 18.09 -2.66
C SER A 109 -5.40 17.11 -3.84
N SER A 110 -4.27 16.76 -4.46
CA SER A 110 -4.24 15.76 -5.54
C SER A 110 -4.78 14.40 -5.07
N PHE A 111 -4.37 13.93 -3.90
CA PHE A 111 -4.87 12.68 -3.33
C PHE A 111 -6.36 12.73 -2.99
N LEU A 112 -6.85 13.82 -2.42
CA LEU A 112 -8.28 13.97 -2.12
C LEU A 112 -9.13 13.97 -3.39
N ASN A 113 -8.63 14.59 -4.46
CA ASN A 113 -9.27 14.55 -5.79
C ASN A 113 -9.29 13.12 -6.35
N GLN A 114 -8.17 12.39 -6.27
CA GLN A 114 -8.10 10.99 -6.73
C GLN A 114 -9.05 10.07 -5.94
N LEU A 115 -9.20 10.30 -4.64
CA LEU A 115 -10.15 9.59 -3.78
C LEU A 115 -11.60 10.05 -3.98
N SER A 116 -11.82 11.14 -4.75
CA SER A 116 -13.13 11.78 -4.95
C SER A 116 -13.84 12.16 -3.63
N VAL A 117 -13.08 12.58 -2.61
CA VAL A 117 -13.60 12.99 -1.30
C VAL A 117 -13.59 14.51 -1.16
N PRO A 118 -14.47 15.10 -0.33
CA PRO A 118 -14.61 16.56 -0.25
C PRO A 118 -13.36 17.24 0.35
N GLY A 119 -12.48 17.70 -0.53
CA GLY A 119 -11.20 18.31 -0.17
C GLY A 119 -11.33 19.56 0.69
N GLU A 120 -12.31 20.41 0.40
CA GLU A 120 -12.58 21.67 1.13
C GLU A 120 -12.78 21.45 2.64
N LYS A 121 -13.34 20.30 3.03
CA LYS A 121 -13.65 19.98 4.43
C LYS A 121 -12.49 19.28 5.13
N ILE A 122 -11.77 18.42 4.41
CA ILE A 122 -10.71 17.57 4.95
C ILE A 122 -9.38 18.34 5.04
N LEU A 123 -9.06 19.13 4.02
CA LEU A 123 -7.76 19.76 3.84
C LEU A 123 -7.40 20.72 4.99
N PRO A 124 -8.29 21.59 5.52
CA PRO A 124 -7.96 22.44 6.66
C PRO A 124 -7.52 21.64 7.90
N HIS A 125 -8.20 20.52 8.18
CA HIS A 125 -7.87 19.65 9.31
C HIS A 125 -6.56 18.90 9.10
N ALA A 126 -6.31 18.44 7.87
CA ALA A 126 -5.04 17.83 7.51
C ALA A 126 -3.87 18.82 7.61
N CYS A 127 -4.07 20.08 7.20
CA CYS A 127 -3.09 21.16 7.37
C CYS A 127 -2.76 21.40 8.84
N HIS A 128 -3.74 21.47 9.74
CA HIS A 128 -3.48 21.59 11.19
C HIS A 128 -2.66 20.41 11.72
N ILE A 129 -2.99 19.17 11.34
CA ILE A 129 -2.21 17.99 11.75
C ILE A 129 -0.78 18.07 11.21
N TYR A 130 -0.61 18.47 9.96
CA TYR A 130 0.71 18.69 9.35
C TYR A 130 1.53 19.74 10.11
N GLU A 131 0.96 20.92 10.36
CA GLU A 131 1.60 22.04 11.06
C GLU A 131 1.97 21.70 12.51
N TRP A 132 1.16 20.90 13.20
CA TRP A 132 1.46 20.49 14.57
C TRP A 132 2.45 19.33 14.64
N SER A 133 2.31 18.36 13.72
CA SER A 133 3.16 17.17 13.75
C SER A 133 4.54 17.40 13.13
N MET A 134 4.68 18.35 12.21
CA MET A 134 5.91 18.69 11.45
C MET A 134 6.78 17.44 11.20
N PRO A 135 6.26 16.43 10.50
CA PRO A 135 6.91 15.14 10.44
C PRO A 135 8.16 15.25 9.56
N PRO A 136 9.34 14.83 10.06
CA PRO A 136 10.59 14.97 9.32
C PRO A 136 10.58 14.17 8.01
N ASP A 137 9.62 13.27 7.82
CA ASP A 137 9.44 12.41 6.65
C ASP A 137 8.85 13.15 5.43
N LEU A 138 8.57 14.44 5.55
CA LEU A 138 8.20 15.31 4.43
C LEU A 138 9.39 16.00 3.75
N TRP A 139 10.61 15.74 4.24
CA TRP A 139 11.84 16.13 3.57
C TRP A 139 12.40 14.95 2.79
N LEU A 140 12.89 15.21 1.59
CA LEU A 140 13.61 14.19 0.81
C LEU A 140 14.82 13.70 1.61
N SER A 141 15.08 12.40 1.51
CA SER A 141 16.08 11.69 2.31
C SER A 141 16.88 10.78 1.43
N THR A 142 18.20 10.73 1.64
CA THR A 142 19.11 9.81 0.94
C THR A 142 18.93 8.34 1.34
N ASN A 143 18.25 8.09 2.47
CA ASN A 143 17.93 6.74 2.91
C ASN A 143 16.73 6.15 2.14
N GLU A 144 16.99 5.16 1.29
CA GLU A 144 15.97 4.40 0.53
C GLU A 144 14.95 3.65 1.42
N LEU A 145 15.35 3.27 2.64
CA LEU A 145 14.49 2.54 3.59
C LEU A 145 13.55 3.47 4.37
N ARG A 146 13.67 4.79 4.19
CA ARG A 146 12.83 5.76 4.87
C ARG A 146 11.39 5.67 4.38
N LEU A 147 10.45 6.06 5.24
CA LEU A 147 9.06 6.26 4.84
C LEU A 147 9.00 7.26 3.65
N PRO A 148 8.45 6.86 2.49
CA PRO A 148 8.33 7.75 1.35
C PRO A 148 7.44 8.95 1.69
N THR A 149 7.82 10.13 1.21
CA THR A 149 7.10 11.39 1.50
C THR A 149 5.61 11.30 1.16
N ARG A 150 5.26 10.70 0.02
CA ARG A 150 3.87 10.48 -0.41
C ARG A 150 3.04 9.67 0.60
N VAL A 151 3.66 8.69 1.27
CA VAL A 151 3.01 7.86 2.29
C VAL A 151 2.84 8.64 3.58
N CYS A 152 3.79 9.54 3.92
CA CYS A 152 3.64 10.46 5.04
C CYS A 152 2.45 11.42 4.83
N VAL A 153 2.33 12.03 3.64
CA VAL A 153 1.17 12.90 3.29
C VAL A 153 -0.14 12.12 3.41
N MET A 154 -0.22 10.92 2.83
CA MET A 154 -1.42 10.09 2.88
C MET A 154 -1.77 9.66 4.32
N SER A 155 -0.78 9.40 5.17
CA SER A 155 -1.01 9.06 6.58
C SER A 155 -1.69 10.20 7.34
N ILE A 156 -1.30 11.45 7.06
CA ILE A 156 -1.94 12.65 7.64
C ILE A 156 -3.40 12.74 7.18
N LEU A 157 -3.67 12.51 5.89
CA LEU A 157 -5.02 12.48 5.34
C LEU A 157 -5.89 11.41 6.00
N ILE A 158 -5.37 10.19 6.16
CA ILE A 158 -6.09 9.10 6.82
C ILE A 158 -6.47 9.50 8.24
N VAL A 159 -5.53 10.06 9.03
CA VAL A 159 -5.83 10.49 10.40
C VAL A 159 -6.89 11.60 10.41
N ALA A 160 -6.77 12.61 9.53
CA ALA A 160 -7.75 13.69 9.40
C ALA A 160 -9.16 13.18 9.07
N ILE A 161 -9.27 12.31 8.06
CA ILE A 161 -10.54 11.71 7.63
C ILE A 161 -11.15 10.87 8.76
N ARG A 162 -10.34 10.05 9.43
CA ARG A 162 -10.83 9.23 10.56
C ARG A 162 -11.38 10.06 11.69
N MET A 163 -10.74 11.18 12.02
CA MET A 163 -11.22 12.11 13.05
C MET A 163 -12.53 12.79 12.62
N LEU A 164 -12.60 13.31 11.39
CA LEU A 164 -13.76 14.05 10.88
C LEU A 164 -15.01 13.18 10.71
N TYR A 165 -14.85 11.99 10.15
CA TYR A 165 -15.96 11.08 9.87
C TYR A 165 -16.21 10.07 11.00
N ASN A 166 -15.47 10.19 12.11
CA ASN A 166 -15.57 9.32 13.28
C ASN A 166 -15.50 7.81 12.92
N LEU A 167 -14.51 7.45 12.10
CA LEU A 167 -14.30 6.07 11.61
C LEU A 167 -13.57 5.22 12.67
N ASN A 168 -14.23 5.06 13.82
CA ASN A 168 -13.69 4.39 15.02
C ASN A 168 -14.30 3.01 15.27
N GLY A 169 -14.75 2.34 14.19
CA GLY A 169 -15.27 0.98 14.23
C GLY A 169 -16.71 0.88 14.76
N PHE A 170 -17.53 1.91 14.52
CA PHE A 170 -18.92 1.89 14.96
C PHE A 170 -19.82 1.11 13.99
N GLY A 171 -19.32 0.72 12.82
CA GLY A 171 -20.04 -0.03 11.82
C GLY A 171 -20.80 0.86 10.85
N ALA A 172 -20.15 1.94 10.41
CA ALA A 172 -20.73 2.85 9.43
C ALA A 172 -20.92 2.14 8.09
N TRP A 173 -19.96 1.30 7.69
CA TRP A 173 -20.04 0.47 6.50
C TRP A 173 -21.23 -0.50 6.54
N GLU A 174 -21.31 -1.33 7.57
CA GLU A 174 -22.32 -2.37 7.73
C GLU A 174 -23.73 -1.75 7.76
N ARG A 175 -23.91 -0.64 8.47
CA ARG A 175 -25.18 0.12 8.48
C ARG A 175 -25.49 0.82 7.15
N SER A 176 -24.50 1.01 6.29
CA SER A 176 -24.71 1.60 4.96
C SER A 176 -25.27 0.59 3.98
N LEU A 177 -25.04 -0.71 4.21
CA LEU A 177 -25.56 -1.81 3.40
C LEU A 177 -27.07 -2.00 3.63
N SER A 178 -27.53 -1.85 4.88
CA SER A 178 -28.95 -2.02 5.26
C SER A 178 -29.92 -0.92 4.80
N LYS A 179 -29.39 0.21 4.32
CA LYS A 179 -30.20 1.33 3.83
C LYS A 179 -30.63 1.19 2.37
N CYS A 180 -30.25 0.11 1.68
CA CYS A 180 -30.56 -0.10 0.25
C CYS A 180 -31.94 -0.69 -0.04
N VAL A 181 -32.82 -0.87 0.95
CA VAL A 181 -34.23 -1.24 0.68
C VAL A 181 -34.98 0.01 0.20
N PRO A 182 -35.56 0.05 -1.01
CA PRO A 182 -36.47 1.12 -1.38
C PRO A 182 -37.65 1.03 -0.41
N SER A 183 -37.87 2.11 0.35
CA SER A 183 -39.00 2.22 1.27
C SER A 183 -40.31 2.34 0.47
N GLY A 184 -40.70 1.23 -0.15
CA GLY A 184 -42.05 0.96 -0.60
C GLY A 184 -42.72 0.14 0.49
N VAL A 185 -43.37 0.85 1.42
CA VAL A 185 -44.62 0.50 2.14
C VAL A 185 -44.67 1.50 3.30
N ARG A 186 -45.39 2.60 3.07
CA ARG A 186 -46.01 3.38 4.15
C ARG A 186 -47.04 2.45 4.80
N GLY A 187 -46.68 1.83 5.91
CA GLY A 187 -47.64 1.28 6.85
C GLY A 187 -47.98 2.36 7.86
N ASP A 188 -49.16 2.98 7.69
CA ASP A 188 -49.82 3.73 8.75
C ASP A 188 -50.00 2.83 9.98
N ALA A 189 -49.46 3.26 11.12
CA ALA A 189 -49.91 2.80 12.42
C ALA A 189 -49.87 3.99 13.39
N ASP A 190 -51.06 4.54 13.57
CA ASP A 190 -51.45 5.62 14.46
C ASP A 190 -51.42 5.15 15.94
N ARG A 191 -51.07 6.08 16.84
CA ARG A 191 -51.30 6.12 18.32
C ARG A 191 -50.71 5.02 19.21
N ASP A 192 -49.88 5.41 20.17
CA ASP A 192 -50.36 5.93 21.46
C ASP A 192 -49.19 6.51 22.26
N THR A 193 -49.32 7.75 22.74
CA THR A 193 -48.30 8.44 23.54
C THR A 193 -48.91 8.82 24.87
N GLY A 194 -48.46 8.16 25.92
CA GLY A 194 -48.70 8.59 27.28
C GLY A 194 -47.88 7.72 28.20
N TYR A 195 -46.81 8.26 28.80
CA TYR A 195 -46.57 8.21 30.24
C TYR A 195 -45.50 9.26 30.59
N LEU A 196 -45.94 10.15 31.48
CA LEU A 196 -45.15 11.16 32.18
C LEU A 196 -44.20 10.46 33.15
N SER A 197 -42.94 10.91 33.22
CA SER A 197 -42.11 10.72 34.41
C SER A 197 -41.30 11.99 34.70
N ASP A 198 -41.77 12.60 35.78
CA ASP A 198 -41.20 13.57 36.70
C ASP A 198 -39.67 13.77 36.71
N GLU A 199 -39.27 15.04 36.82
CA GLU A 199 -37.91 15.49 37.12
C GLU A 199 -37.64 15.38 38.64
N MET A 200 -36.40 15.07 39.03
CA MET A 200 -35.60 15.86 39.99
C MET A 200 -34.11 15.45 39.92
N PRO A 201 -33.17 16.36 40.23
CA PRO A 201 -31.78 16.28 39.84
C PRO A 201 -30.91 15.66 40.94
N ASP A 202 -29.86 14.95 40.55
CA ASP A 202 -28.74 14.71 41.45
C ASP A 202 -27.42 15.12 40.82
N SER A 203 -26.67 15.85 41.63
CA SER A 203 -25.44 16.55 41.34
C SER A 203 -24.28 15.57 41.16
N GLY A 204 -23.62 15.68 40.01
CA GLY A 204 -22.30 15.12 39.80
C GLY A 204 -21.63 15.94 38.70
N GLU A 205 -20.67 16.77 39.08
CA GLU A 205 -19.84 17.58 38.17
C GLU A 205 -19.22 16.70 37.08
N LYS A 206 -19.91 16.61 35.93
CA LYS A 206 -19.29 16.19 34.69
C LYS A 206 -18.64 17.42 34.09
N MET A 207 -17.33 17.33 33.92
CA MET A 207 -16.48 18.23 33.16
C MET A 207 -17.08 18.46 31.76
N VAL A 208 -17.90 19.50 31.63
CA VAL A 208 -18.48 20.00 30.37
C VAL A 208 -17.39 20.75 29.62
N ILE A 209 -16.43 20.03 29.06
CA ILE A 209 -15.54 20.58 28.04
C ILE A 209 -15.53 19.58 26.87
N ASN A 210 -16.11 20.04 25.75
CA ASN A 210 -16.04 19.48 24.38
C ASN A 210 -17.08 18.48 23.84
N GLU A 211 -18.27 18.33 24.44
CA GLU A 211 -19.37 17.64 23.74
C GLU A 211 -20.02 18.52 22.64
N ARG A 212 -19.99 19.84 22.79
CA ARG A 212 -20.56 20.79 21.81
C ARG A 212 -19.74 20.96 20.53
N VAL A 213 -18.44 20.68 20.55
CA VAL A 213 -17.58 20.75 19.35
C VAL A 213 -17.85 19.56 18.42
N VAL A 214 -18.30 18.43 18.95
CA VAL A 214 -18.54 17.18 18.19
C VAL A 214 -19.93 17.17 17.52
N GLN A 215 -20.86 18.02 17.95
CA GLN A 215 -22.24 18.04 17.43
C GLN A 215 -22.45 18.91 16.18
N GLY A 216 -21.49 19.76 15.80
CA GLY A 216 -21.66 20.75 14.72
C GLY A 216 -21.45 20.25 13.28
N LEU A 217 -20.83 19.08 13.08
CA LEU A 217 -20.47 18.57 11.75
C LEU A 217 -20.64 17.05 11.71
N LYS A 218 -21.88 16.56 11.65
CA LYS A 218 -22.13 15.13 11.44
C LYS A 218 -21.91 14.80 9.96
N PHE A 219 -20.66 14.57 9.60
CA PHE A 219 -20.31 14.06 8.28
C PHE A 219 -20.90 12.67 8.06
N ASP A 220 -21.48 12.40 6.88
CA ASP A 220 -22.01 11.08 6.56
C ASP A 220 -20.86 10.11 6.24
N SER A 221 -20.46 9.33 7.25
CA SER A 221 -19.46 8.28 7.09
C SER A 221 -19.91 7.14 6.18
N GLY A 222 -21.22 6.87 6.08
CA GLY A 222 -21.73 5.83 5.18
C GLY A 222 -21.60 6.23 3.71
N GLU A 223 -21.91 7.48 3.39
CA GLU A 223 -21.71 8.02 2.04
C GLU A 223 -20.23 8.04 1.64
N LEU A 224 -19.35 8.50 2.54
CA LEU A 224 -17.90 8.48 2.31
C LEU A 224 -17.40 7.06 1.98
N LEU A 225 -17.77 6.07 2.79
CA LEU A 225 -17.27 4.70 2.62
C LEU A 225 -17.78 4.06 1.32
N ARG A 226 -19.04 4.32 0.93
CA ARG A 226 -19.58 3.84 -0.37
C ARG A 226 -18.83 4.46 -1.55
N ASN A 227 -18.54 5.76 -1.49
CA ASN A 227 -17.78 6.43 -2.55
C ASN A 227 -16.34 5.90 -2.64
N LEU A 228 -15.68 5.68 -1.50
CA LEU A 228 -14.36 5.05 -1.45
C LEU A 228 -14.40 3.62 -2.03
N GLU A 229 -15.44 2.84 -1.71
CA GLU A 229 -15.63 1.50 -2.27
C GLU A 229 -15.77 1.52 -3.79
N SER A 230 -16.63 2.38 -4.34
CA SER A 230 -16.80 2.49 -5.79
C SER A 230 -15.52 2.94 -6.47
N LYS A 231 -14.82 3.92 -5.88
CA LYS A 231 -13.57 4.44 -6.42
C LYS A 231 -12.44 3.42 -6.34
N TYR A 232 -12.42 2.56 -5.32
CA TYR A 232 -11.40 1.52 -5.19
C TYR A 232 -11.34 0.61 -6.42
N SER A 233 -12.49 0.26 -7.01
CA SER A 233 -12.55 -0.51 -8.25
C SER A 233 -12.00 0.27 -9.46
N GLU A 234 -12.19 1.59 -9.50
CA GLU A 234 -11.75 2.47 -10.60
C GLU A 234 -10.26 2.84 -10.54
N ILE A 235 -9.66 2.95 -9.34
CA ILE A 235 -8.26 3.42 -9.10
C ILE A 235 -7.20 2.42 -9.66
N GLY A 236 -7.57 1.48 -10.52
CA GLY A 236 -6.70 0.48 -11.13
C GLY A 236 -6.83 0.35 -12.64
N GLU A 237 -7.42 1.32 -13.35
CA GLU A 237 -7.45 1.23 -14.81
C GLU A 237 -6.03 1.07 -15.38
N PRO A 238 -5.79 0.03 -16.20
CA PRO A 238 -4.51 -0.18 -16.84
C PRO A 238 -4.17 1.01 -17.71
N CYS A 239 -2.86 1.31 -17.85
CA CYS A 239 -2.39 2.35 -18.77
C CYS A 239 -3.08 2.20 -20.13
N GLU A 240 -3.38 3.31 -20.81
CA GLU A 240 -4.21 3.26 -22.03
C GLU A 240 -3.67 2.32 -23.11
N PHE A 241 -2.35 2.09 -23.13
CA PHE A 241 -1.68 1.17 -24.02
C PHE A 241 -1.86 -0.32 -23.67
N ALA A 242 -2.30 -0.65 -22.45
CA ALA A 242 -2.55 -2.01 -21.98
C ALA A 242 -4.05 -2.36 -21.96
N LYS A 243 -4.89 -1.60 -22.67
CA LYS A 243 -6.32 -1.87 -22.86
C LYS A 243 -6.56 -3.18 -23.62
N ASP A 244 -5.69 -3.51 -24.58
CA ASP A 244 -5.72 -4.73 -25.36
C ASP A 244 -4.31 -5.20 -25.74
N LEU A 245 -4.14 -6.51 -25.99
CA LEU A 245 -2.84 -7.11 -26.28
C LEU A 245 -2.18 -6.52 -27.55
N PRO A 246 -2.88 -6.29 -28.68
CA PRO A 246 -2.31 -5.61 -29.84
C PRO A 246 -1.76 -4.22 -29.53
N SER A 247 -2.52 -3.35 -28.88
CA SER A 247 -2.07 -2.01 -28.46
C SER A 247 -0.85 -2.08 -27.54
N TYR A 248 -0.83 -3.06 -26.63
CA TYR A 248 0.31 -3.28 -25.73
C TYR A 248 1.55 -3.71 -26.49
N LEU A 249 1.42 -4.67 -27.42
CA LEU A 249 2.54 -5.14 -28.24
C LEU A 249 3.08 -4.05 -29.16
N GLN A 250 2.20 -3.24 -29.74
CA GLN A 250 2.59 -2.09 -30.54
C GLN A 250 3.36 -1.06 -29.68
N TYR A 251 2.85 -0.75 -28.49
CA TYR A 251 3.55 0.11 -27.54
C TYR A 251 4.93 -0.46 -27.14
N CYS A 252 5.02 -1.76 -26.87
CA CYS A 252 6.28 -2.42 -26.59
C CYS A 252 7.24 -2.25 -27.76
N ASN A 253 6.81 -2.50 -29.00
CA ASN A 253 7.64 -2.33 -30.18
C ASN A 253 8.12 -0.89 -30.34
N ASP A 254 7.23 0.08 -30.18
CA ASP A 254 7.49 1.48 -30.51
C ASP A 254 8.24 2.24 -29.41
N VAL A 255 8.13 1.82 -28.14
CA VAL A 255 8.68 2.54 -26.97
C VAL A 255 9.67 1.71 -26.15
N VAL A 256 9.37 0.45 -25.85
CA VAL A 256 10.22 -0.41 -25.00
C VAL A 256 11.37 -1.04 -25.80
N PHE A 257 11.07 -1.44 -27.03
CA PHE A 257 11.98 -2.03 -28.00
C PHE A 257 12.29 -1.06 -29.16
N ALA A 258 11.95 0.22 -28.98
CA ALA A 258 12.25 1.29 -29.93
C ALA A 258 13.72 1.24 -30.36
N GLY A 259 13.98 1.26 -31.67
CA GLY A 259 15.34 1.19 -32.19
C GLY A 259 16.03 -0.17 -32.07
N GLY A 260 15.30 -1.21 -31.66
CA GLY A 260 15.68 -2.63 -31.84
C GLY A 260 15.67 -3.07 -33.31
N GLY A 261 15.95 -2.18 -34.25
CA GLY A 261 16.30 -2.56 -35.60
C GLY A 261 17.65 -3.26 -35.55
N SER A 262 17.61 -4.60 -35.62
CA SER A 262 18.71 -5.52 -35.93
C SER A 262 20.11 -4.88 -35.88
N SER A 263 20.65 -4.67 -34.69
CA SER A 263 22.11 -4.71 -34.59
C SER A 263 22.48 -6.16 -34.91
N SER A 264 23.42 -6.38 -35.84
CA SER A 264 23.81 -7.73 -36.29
C SER A 264 24.28 -8.65 -35.16
N GLN A 265 24.57 -8.07 -34.00
CA GLN A 265 25.00 -8.78 -32.80
C GLN A 265 23.81 -9.19 -31.93
N ASP A 266 22.82 -8.31 -31.73
CA ASP A 266 21.60 -8.65 -30.98
C ASP A 266 20.79 -9.73 -31.72
N GLN A 267 20.73 -9.66 -33.05
CA GLN A 267 20.05 -10.67 -33.87
C GLN A 267 20.72 -12.04 -33.82
N ARG A 268 22.06 -12.09 -33.75
CA ARG A 268 22.82 -13.34 -33.59
C ARG A 268 22.60 -13.96 -32.21
N GLU A 269 22.61 -13.16 -31.16
CA GLU A 269 22.36 -13.64 -29.79
C GLU A 269 20.90 -14.12 -29.63
N GLU A 270 19.94 -13.46 -30.27
CA GLU A 270 18.55 -13.88 -30.32
C GLU A 270 18.35 -15.17 -31.12
N GLU A 271 18.95 -15.30 -32.31
CA GLU A 271 18.94 -16.53 -33.09
C GLU A 271 19.55 -17.71 -32.32
N GLU A 272 20.69 -17.52 -31.63
CA GLU A 272 21.30 -18.55 -30.78
C GLU A 272 20.42 -18.94 -29.59
N LEU A 273 19.69 -17.99 -29.00
CA LEU A 273 18.76 -18.24 -27.90
C LEU A 273 17.52 -19.00 -28.37
N ILE A 274 16.95 -18.60 -29.51
CA ILE A 274 15.83 -19.29 -30.16
C ILE A 274 16.24 -20.72 -30.49
N GLU A 275 17.42 -20.92 -31.08
CA GLU A 275 17.91 -22.26 -31.42
C GLU A 275 18.14 -23.12 -30.17
N LYS A 276 18.69 -22.56 -29.08
CA LYS A 276 18.85 -23.27 -27.79
C LYS A 276 17.51 -23.66 -27.18
N LEU A 277 16.52 -22.75 -27.17
CA LEU A 277 15.18 -23.03 -26.65
C LEU A 277 14.44 -24.04 -27.52
N TRP A 278 14.58 -23.94 -28.84
CA TRP A 278 13.98 -24.86 -29.80
C TRP A 278 14.59 -26.26 -29.69
N ASN A 279 15.92 -26.36 -29.57
CA ASN A 279 16.60 -27.63 -29.31
C ASN A 279 16.16 -28.22 -27.96
N TYR A 280 16.00 -27.41 -26.92
CA TYR A 280 15.47 -27.88 -25.64
C TYR A 280 14.04 -28.44 -25.78
N TYR A 281 13.17 -27.76 -26.54
CA TYR A 281 11.81 -28.22 -26.79
C TYR A 281 11.73 -29.48 -27.66
N GLN A 282 12.55 -29.58 -28.72
CA GLN A 282 12.62 -30.78 -29.56
C GLN A 282 13.17 -31.97 -28.77
N ASN A 283 14.26 -31.77 -28.02
CA ASN A 283 14.82 -32.80 -27.15
C ASN A 283 13.85 -33.22 -26.03
N ALA A 284 12.95 -32.33 -25.57
CA ALA A 284 11.89 -32.68 -24.63
C ALA A 284 10.74 -33.47 -25.30
N LYS A 285 10.41 -33.17 -26.56
CA LYS A 285 9.45 -33.96 -27.35
C LYS A 285 9.96 -35.34 -27.72
N ASP A 286 11.26 -35.47 -27.97
CA ASP A 286 11.90 -36.75 -28.28
C ASP A 286 12.00 -37.69 -27.05
N CYS A 287 11.69 -37.18 -25.84
CA CYS A 287 11.56 -37.99 -24.63
C CYS A 287 10.13 -38.47 -24.36
N GLU A 288 9.11 -38.01 -25.08
CA GLU A 288 7.70 -38.41 -24.86
C GLU A 288 7.24 -39.61 -25.71
N SER A 289 8.09 -40.18 -26.57
CA SER A 289 7.81 -41.43 -27.29
C SER A 289 8.63 -42.58 -26.75
N GLY A 290 8.22 -43.10 -25.59
CA GLY A 290 8.76 -44.31 -24.97
C GLY A 290 8.04 -44.58 -23.66
N GLU A 291 6.99 -45.40 -23.72
CA GLU A 291 6.27 -45.88 -22.54
C GLU A 291 7.23 -46.65 -21.61
N GLU A 292 7.40 -46.17 -20.37
CA GLU A 292 7.17 -46.85 -19.08
C GLU A 292 7.92 -46.12 -17.93
N GLU A 293 7.16 -45.60 -16.95
CA GLU A 293 7.63 -45.20 -15.62
C GLU A 293 8.16 -46.41 -14.81
N PRO A 294 8.86 -46.28 -13.64
CA PRO A 294 8.99 -45.09 -12.77
C PRO A 294 10.42 -44.80 -12.24
N GLU A 295 10.70 -43.57 -11.84
CA GLU A 295 11.06 -43.22 -10.45
C GLU A 295 11.47 -41.74 -10.31
N MET A 296 10.69 -41.08 -9.46
CA MET A 296 10.72 -39.69 -9.06
C MET A 296 11.94 -39.39 -8.19
N HIS A 297 12.92 -38.60 -8.64
CA HIS A 297 13.88 -37.93 -7.74
C HIS A 297 14.09 -36.45 -8.14
N SER A 298 13.51 -35.58 -7.31
CA SER A 298 13.73 -34.14 -7.33
C SER A 298 15.18 -33.79 -7.00
N TYR A 299 15.82 -32.99 -7.85
CA TYR A 299 17.08 -32.33 -7.48
C TYR A 299 16.90 -30.82 -7.50
N THR A 300 16.47 -30.30 -6.36
CA THR A 300 16.81 -28.95 -5.89
C THR A 300 18.33 -28.77 -5.90
N VAL A 301 18.84 -27.73 -6.55
CA VAL A 301 20.25 -27.31 -6.41
C VAL A 301 20.29 -25.88 -5.86
N ASN A 302 20.14 -25.80 -4.53
CA ASN A 302 20.69 -24.70 -3.73
C ASN A 302 22.20 -24.89 -3.65
N LYS A 303 22.97 -23.99 -4.26
CA LYS A 303 24.44 -24.02 -4.23
C LYS A 303 24.95 -23.24 -3.01
N LYS A 304 25.21 -23.93 -1.89
CA LYS A 304 26.07 -23.43 -0.81
C LYS A 304 27.54 -23.80 -1.11
N ARG A 305 28.42 -22.79 -1.08
CA ARG A 305 29.89 -22.94 -1.02
C ARG A 305 30.31 -22.96 0.45
N SER A 306 31.06 -23.99 0.86
CA SER A 306 31.87 -24.07 2.09
C SER A 306 33.18 -23.28 1.90
N THR A 307 33.53 -22.32 2.76
CA THR A 307 34.17 -22.35 4.10
C THR A 307 35.71 -22.42 4.04
N SER A 308 36.35 -21.40 4.62
CA SER A 308 37.58 -21.52 5.43
C SER A 308 37.71 -20.31 6.37
N ASP A 309 37.59 -20.59 7.68
CA ASP A 309 38.31 -20.10 8.89
C ASP A 309 38.75 -18.61 8.92
N ASP A 310 38.53 -17.81 9.96
CA ASP A 310 39.00 -17.97 11.34
C ASP A 310 38.60 -16.71 12.17
N ASP A 311 38.64 -16.91 13.48
CA ASP A 311 38.75 -15.95 14.59
C ASP A 311 37.53 -15.14 15.11
N GLY A 312 37.30 -15.29 16.42
CA GLY A 312 36.08 -14.90 17.13
C GLY A 312 36.15 -13.60 17.94
N TYR A 313 35.02 -13.26 18.57
CA TYR A 313 34.92 -12.65 19.92
C TYR A 313 33.42 -12.48 20.28
N ILE A 314 32.99 -13.01 21.43
CA ILE A 314 31.70 -12.70 22.10
C ILE A 314 31.97 -11.63 23.17
N PRO A 315 31.04 -10.70 23.44
CA PRO A 315 30.60 -10.58 24.83
C PRO A 315 29.08 -10.44 25.03
N THR A 316 28.56 -11.35 25.87
CA THR A 316 27.61 -11.17 26.99
C THR A 316 26.17 -10.66 26.80
N GLN A 317 25.25 -11.50 27.27
CA GLN A 317 23.90 -11.17 27.76
C GLN A 317 23.92 -10.16 28.94
N PRO A 318 22.73 -9.67 29.34
CA PRO A 318 22.25 -10.10 30.66
C PRO A 318 20.76 -10.48 30.73
N VAL A 319 20.53 -11.71 31.23
CA VAL A 319 19.58 -12.20 32.25
C VAL A 319 18.16 -11.58 32.38
N PRO A 320 17.08 -12.38 32.33
CA PRO A 320 15.73 -11.96 32.67
C PRO A 320 15.42 -12.09 34.18
N ARG A 321 14.71 -11.10 34.73
CA ARG A 321 14.15 -11.13 36.10
C ARG A 321 12.83 -11.89 36.13
N GLN A 322 12.73 -12.78 37.12
CA GLN A 322 11.57 -13.56 37.53
C GLN A 322 10.37 -12.69 37.90
N PHE A 323 9.16 -13.13 37.55
CA PHE A 323 7.96 -12.92 38.37
C PHE A 323 6.99 -14.11 38.29
N ARG A 324 6.97 -14.79 39.44
CA ARG A 324 5.99 -15.59 40.19
C ARG A 324 4.50 -15.65 39.76
N GLU A 325 4.01 -16.89 39.82
CA GLU A 325 2.66 -17.41 40.18
C GLU A 325 1.42 -16.99 39.35
N MET A 326 0.71 -17.96 38.75
CA MET A 326 -0.42 -18.63 39.42
C MET A 326 -1.00 -19.76 38.56
N SER A 327 -1.24 -20.89 39.22
CA SER A 327 -1.93 -22.10 38.75
C SER A 327 -3.39 -21.82 38.39
N ASN A 328 -3.95 -22.55 37.42
CA ASN A 328 -5.22 -23.27 37.54
C ASN A 328 -5.52 -24.11 36.27
N GLU A 329 -5.38 -25.42 36.45
CA GLU A 329 -6.29 -26.50 36.04
C GLU A 329 -7.03 -26.41 34.69
N SER A 330 -6.53 -27.20 33.74
CA SER A 330 -7.31 -27.81 32.66
C SER A 330 -8.21 -28.92 33.20
N PRO A 331 -9.31 -29.25 32.50
CA PRO A 331 -9.73 -30.64 32.41
C PRO A 331 -9.82 -31.10 30.94
N SER A 332 -9.16 -32.22 30.66
CA SER A 332 -9.41 -33.08 29.50
C SER A 332 -10.36 -34.24 29.92
N PRO A 333 -10.64 -35.26 29.09
CA PRO A 333 -11.99 -35.50 28.56
C PRO A 333 -12.59 -36.81 29.08
N HIS A 334 -13.92 -36.91 29.14
CA HIS A 334 -14.58 -38.20 29.29
C HIS A 334 -15.78 -38.35 28.34
N SER A 335 -15.63 -39.34 27.48
CA SER A 335 -16.64 -39.92 26.59
C SER A 335 -17.67 -40.73 27.39
N SER A 336 -18.94 -40.70 27.00
CA SER A 336 -19.70 -41.89 26.55
C SER A 336 -21.18 -41.60 26.22
N ASN A 337 -21.53 -41.98 24.98
CA ASN A 337 -22.78 -42.51 24.42
C ASN A 337 -24.17 -42.05 24.93
N ASN A 338 -25.01 -41.58 24.00
CA ASN A 338 -26.24 -42.32 23.68
C ASN A 338 -26.87 -41.99 22.31
N HIS A 339 -27.27 -43.08 21.65
CA HIS A 339 -28.28 -43.33 20.61
C HIS A 339 -28.91 -42.19 19.79
N GLY A 340 -28.87 -42.39 18.47
CA GLY A 340 -29.43 -41.50 17.45
C GLY A 340 -30.93 -41.65 17.18
N SER A 341 -31.37 -40.81 16.25
CA SER A 341 -32.52 -40.99 15.37
C SER A 341 -32.34 -40.01 14.22
N ASP A 342 -32.21 -40.56 13.01
CA ASP A 342 -32.21 -39.85 11.73
C ASP A 342 -33.48 -39.02 11.55
N SER A 343 -33.33 -37.80 11.05
CA SER A 343 -34.35 -37.10 10.25
C SER A 343 -33.70 -36.02 9.39
N PRO A 344 -34.18 -35.82 8.15
CA PRO A 344 -33.34 -35.44 7.03
C PRO A 344 -33.17 -33.94 6.86
N LEU A 345 -31.98 -33.60 6.35
CA LEU A 345 -31.63 -32.46 5.49
C LEU A 345 -32.84 -31.60 5.08
N GLN A 346 -33.02 -30.48 5.78
CA GLN A 346 -33.58 -29.29 5.16
C GLN A 346 -32.40 -28.47 4.68
N ASP A 347 -32.11 -28.58 3.38
CA ASP A 347 -31.39 -27.54 2.65
C ASP A 347 -32.17 -26.23 2.86
N SER A 348 -31.70 -25.42 3.80
CA SER A 348 -32.09 -24.02 3.87
C SER A 348 -31.46 -23.36 2.66
N ASP A 349 -32.29 -23.10 1.66
CA ASP A 349 -31.99 -22.28 0.49
C ASP A 349 -31.43 -20.93 1.00
N ASN A 350 -30.11 -20.82 1.05
CA ASN A 350 -29.39 -19.64 1.51
C ASN A 350 -29.51 -18.58 0.41
N THR A 351 -30.65 -17.89 0.38
CA THR A 351 -30.75 -16.61 -0.32
C THR A 351 -29.97 -15.60 0.50
N ASP A 352 -28.64 -15.66 0.44
CA ASP A 352 -27.75 -14.70 1.06
C ASP A 352 -28.21 -13.30 0.63
N THR A 353 -28.47 -12.44 1.62
CA THR A 353 -28.85 -11.06 1.31
C THR A 353 -27.68 -10.35 0.63
N SER A 354 -27.96 -9.37 -0.24
CA SER A 354 -26.90 -8.57 -0.90
C SER A 354 -25.91 -7.95 0.10
N GLU A 355 -26.36 -7.71 1.33
CA GLU A 355 -25.56 -7.18 2.44
C GLU A 355 -24.56 -8.22 2.98
N GLU A 356 -25.01 -9.46 3.20
CA GLU A 356 -24.16 -10.57 3.63
C GLU A 356 -23.10 -10.90 2.58
N ILE A 357 -23.47 -10.86 1.30
CA ILE A 357 -22.52 -11.05 0.19
C ILE A 357 -21.45 -9.95 0.20
N ALA A 358 -21.85 -8.68 0.32
CA ALA A 358 -20.91 -7.56 0.35
C ALA A 358 -19.95 -7.62 1.55
N LEU A 359 -20.48 -7.96 2.73
CA LEU A 359 -19.66 -8.12 3.93
C LEU A 359 -18.71 -9.33 3.84
N ARG A 360 -19.17 -10.45 3.27
CA ARG A 360 -18.34 -11.65 3.07
C ARG A 360 -17.19 -11.35 2.11
N LYS A 361 -17.47 -10.67 0.99
CA LYS A 361 -16.43 -10.21 0.04
C LYS A 361 -15.37 -9.34 0.72
N LEU A 362 -15.81 -8.38 1.54
CA LEU A 362 -14.89 -7.51 2.28
C LEU A 362 -14.01 -8.31 3.25
N LYS A 363 -14.57 -9.28 3.98
CA LYS A 363 -13.80 -10.13 4.89
C LYS A 363 -12.73 -10.94 4.15
N THR A 364 -13.07 -11.51 3.00
CA THR A 364 -12.11 -12.23 2.15
C THR A 364 -10.98 -11.31 1.68
N ASP A 365 -11.30 -10.11 1.19
CA ASP A 365 -10.28 -9.11 0.79
C ASP A 365 -9.39 -8.68 1.98
N MET A 366 -9.97 -8.54 3.18
CA MET A 366 -9.20 -8.30 4.40
C MET A 366 -8.22 -9.43 4.69
N GLU A 367 -8.68 -10.68 4.64
CA GLU A 367 -7.86 -11.88 4.90
C GLU A 367 -6.71 -12.03 3.91
N GLU A 368 -6.98 -11.82 2.61
CA GLU A 368 -5.96 -11.80 1.54
C GLU A 368 -4.87 -10.76 1.81
N ASN A 369 -5.24 -9.63 2.41
CA ASN A 369 -4.32 -8.56 2.80
C ASN A 369 -3.71 -8.73 4.21
N HIS A 370 -3.94 -9.87 4.87
CA HIS A 370 -3.52 -10.19 6.24
C HIS A 370 -4.15 -9.30 7.34
N PHE A 371 -5.35 -8.79 7.10
CA PHE A 371 -6.19 -8.10 8.07
C PHE A 371 -7.27 -9.03 8.61
N CYS A 372 -7.39 -9.12 9.93
CA CYS A 372 -8.49 -9.78 10.61
C CYS A 372 -9.63 -8.78 10.85
N TYR A 373 -10.80 -9.12 10.36
CA TYR A 373 -12.02 -8.36 10.58
C TYR A 373 -12.45 -8.39 12.06
N ILE A 374 -12.79 -7.22 12.60
CA ILE A 374 -13.48 -7.07 13.89
C ILE A 374 -14.90 -6.55 13.64
N PRO A 375 -15.94 -7.14 14.26
CA PRO A 375 -17.29 -6.61 14.17
C PRO A 375 -17.42 -5.21 14.80
N PRO A 376 -18.43 -4.43 14.40
CA PRO A 376 -18.72 -3.12 14.97
C PRO A 376 -18.77 -3.11 16.50
N ARG A 377 -18.26 -2.04 17.09
CA ARG A 377 -18.27 -1.83 18.54
C ARG A 377 -19.69 -1.59 19.03
N VAL A 378 -20.19 -2.48 19.87
CA VAL A 378 -21.46 -2.35 20.60
C VAL A 378 -21.17 -1.81 22.01
N ASN A 379 -21.88 -0.76 22.44
CA ASN A 379 -21.77 -0.18 23.79
C ASN A 379 -20.34 0.23 24.22
N ALA A 380 -19.65 0.98 23.36
CA ALA A 380 -18.30 1.45 23.64
C ALA A 380 -18.22 2.34 24.90
N LYS A 381 -17.55 1.85 25.96
CA LYS A 381 -17.24 2.63 27.18
C LYS A 381 -16.42 3.90 26.93
N ARG A 382 -15.74 3.99 25.78
CA ARG A 382 -14.98 5.15 25.31
C ARG A 382 -15.46 5.54 23.92
N SER A 383 -16.07 6.72 23.81
CA SER A 383 -16.49 7.36 22.55
C SER A 383 -15.35 8.03 21.78
N GLY A 384 -14.12 7.99 22.32
CA GLY A 384 -12.95 8.63 21.73
C GLY A 384 -12.29 7.88 20.56
N TYR A 385 -11.23 8.50 20.04
CA TYR A 385 -10.40 7.98 18.94
C TYR A 385 -9.87 6.57 19.23
N LEU A 386 -10.03 5.67 18.25
CA LEU A 386 -9.57 4.28 18.37
C LEU A 386 -8.16 4.13 17.80
N GLN A 387 -7.20 3.70 18.62
CA GLN A 387 -5.87 3.32 18.14
C GLN A 387 -5.84 1.84 17.79
N TYR A 388 -5.39 1.52 16.57
CA TYR A 388 -5.19 0.14 16.15
C TYR A 388 -3.81 -0.35 16.57
N ALA A 389 -3.66 -1.65 16.76
CA ALA A 389 -2.41 -2.29 17.10
C ALA A 389 -2.18 -3.53 16.23
N ARG A 390 -0.91 -3.93 16.11
CA ARG A 390 -0.52 -5.18 15.47
C ARG A 390 -0.51 -6.28 16.53
N LYS A 391 -1.03 -7.46 16.18
CA LYS A 391 -0.91 -8.65 17.03
C LYS A 391 0.03 -9.63 16.34
N GLN A 392 0.98 -10.16 17.10
CA GLN A 392 1.78 -11.29 16.66
C GLN A 392 1.01 -12.56 17.03
N ASP A 393 0.68 -13.35 16.03
CA ASP A 393 -0.07 -14.61 16.19
C ASP A 393 0.68 -15.69 15.41
N GLU A 394 1.14 -16.73 16.11
CA GLU A 394 1.87 -17.87 15.50
C GLU A 394 3.09 -17.47 14.62
N GLY A 395 3.78 -16.40 14.99
CA GLY A 395 4.94 -15.88 14.25
C GLY A 395 4.59 -15.01 13.03
N ILE A 396 3.30 -14.87 12.70
CA ILE A 396 2.79 -14.01 11.64
C ILE A 396 2.23 -12.71 12.25
N LEU A 397 2.60 -11.56 11.68
CA LEU A 397 2.02 -10.27 12.05
C LEU A 397 0.63 -10.15 11.43
N ARG A 398 -0.42 -10.27 12.24
CA ARG A 398 -1.81 -10.03 11.83
C ARG A 398 -2.23 -8.62 12.22
N TYR A 399 -2.84 -7.92 11.26
CA TYR A 399 -3.39 -6.60 11.46
C TYR A 399 -4.86 -6.75 11.84
N ILE A 400 -5.34 -6.07 12.88
CA ILE A 400 -6.72 -6.20 13.30
C ILE A 400 -7.43 -4.87 13.07
N ALA A 401 -8.52 -4.87 12.30
CA ALA A 401 -9.20 -3.65 11.87
C ALA A 401 -10.72 -3.85 11.76
N HIS A 402 -11.47 -2.77 11.94
CA HIS A 402 -12.88 -2.71 11.55
C HIS A 402 -13.00 -2.37 10.06
N ALA A 403 -14.13 -2.74 9.45
CA ALA A 403 -14.44 -2.45 8.04
C ALA A 403 -14.25 -0.97 7.69
N ASP A 404 -14.82 -0.06 8.51
CA ASP A 404 -14.74 1.39 8.34
C ASP A 404 -13.31 1.90 8.09
N TYR A 405 -12.36 1.42 8.90
CA TYR A 405 -10.96 1.84 8.79
C TYR A 405 -10.26 1.16 7.62
N TYR A 406 -10.54 -0.13 7.42
CA TYR A 406 -9.91 -0.91 6.37
C TYR A 406 -10.23 -0.39 4.96
N ILE A 407 -11.49 -0.03 4.70
CA ILE A 407 -11.93 0.54 3.41
C ILE A 407 -11.20 1.87 3.12
N LEU A 408 -11.09 2.74 4.12
CA LEU A 408 -10.31 3.97 3.98
C LEU A 408 -8.84 3.66 3.70
N LEU A 409 -8.25 2.76 4.49
CA LEU A 409 -6.83 2.43 4.42
C LEU A 409 -6.45 1.84 3.05
N ARG A 410 -7.21 0.88 2.53
CA ARG A 410 -6.93 0.22 1.24
C ARG A 410 -7.07 1.17 0.06
N SER A 411 -8.08 2.05 0.09
CA SER A 411 -8.30 3.08 -0.93
C SER A 411 -7.13 4.06 -0.97
N CYS A 412 -6.71 4.55 0.19
CA CYS A 412 -5.56 5.43 0.32
C CYS A 412 -4.23 4.75 -0.07
N ALA A 413 -4.04 3.46 0.28
CA ALA A 413 -2.85 2.70 -0.11
C ALA A 413 -2.74 2.54 -1.63
N LYS A 414 -3.87 2.29 -2.30
CA LYS A 414 -3.95 2.17 -3.76
C LYS A 414 -3.57 3.49 -4.45
N VAL A 415 -4.12 4.62 -4.00
CA VAL A 415 -3.78 5.96 -4.51
C VAL A 415 -2.31 6.32 -4.27
N ALA A 416 -1.76 5.95 -3.12
CA ALA A 416 -0.35 6.20 -2.80
C ALA A 416 0.63 5.21 -3.47
N HIS A 417 0.13 4.24 -4.23
CA HIS A 417 0.88 3.16 -4.87
C HIS A 417 1.83 2.45 -3.88
N VAL A 418 1.27 1.95 -2.76
CA VAL A 418 2.00 1.15 -1.77
C VAL A 418 1.14 0.00 -1.23
N ASP A 419 1.81 -1.02 -0.68
CA ASP A 419 1.15 -2.11 0.04
C ASP A 419 0.35 -1.55 1.23
N ILE A 420 -0.88 -2.06 1.41
CA ILE A 420 -1.80 -1.63 2.46
C ILE A 420 -1.22 -1.78 3.88
N ARG A 421 -0.42 -2.81 4.14
CA ARG A 421 0.24 -3.02 5.43
C ARG A 421 1.31 -1.97 5.66
N PHE A 422 2.03 -1.57 4.61
CA PHE A 422 2.99 -0.48 4.70
C PHE A 422 2.29 0.86 5.00
N MET A 423 1.15 1.13 4.35
CA MET A 423 0.32 2.28 4.68
C MET A 423 -0.17 2.24 6.14
N HIS A 424 -0.62 1.07 6.63
CA HIS A 424 -1.04 0.91 8.01
C HIS A 424 0.09 1.23 9.00
N ILE A 425 1.29 0.71 8.76
CA ILE A 425 2.46 0.96 9.60
C ILE A 425 2.78 2.47 9.66
N ALA A 426 2.67 3.17 8.54
CA ALA A 426 2.88 4.61 8.45
C ALA A 426 1.87 5.39 9.30
N VAL A 427 0.58 5.05 9.18
CA VAL A 427 -0.51 5.64 9.99
C VAL A 427 -0.25 5.41 11.49
N LEU A 428 0.09 4.18 11.89
CA LEU A 428 0.42 3.89 13.29
C LEU A 428 1.64 4.67 13.79
N GLY A 429 2.62 4.94 12.92
CA GLY A 429 3.78 5.76 13.24
C GLY A 429 3.39 7.21 13.52
N LEU A 430 2.54 7.79 12.66
CA LEU A 430 2.02 9.14 12.82
C LEU A 430 1.16 9.26 14.08
N GLU A 431 0.23 8.33 14.32
CA GLU A 431 -0.61 8.33 15.53
C GLU A 431 0.22 8.30 16.82
N ARG A 432 1.27 7.46 16.87
CA ARG A 432 2.21 7.42 18.00
C ARG A 432 2.92 8.75 18.22
N ARG A 433 3.34 9.41 17.14
CA ARG A 433 3.96 10.74 17.20
C ARG A 433 2.97 11.79 17.74
N LEU A 434 1.74 11.80 17.25
CA LEU A 434 0.69 12.72 17.71
C LEU A 434 0.39 12.51 19.20
N ALA A 435 0.23 11.26 19.63
CA ALA A 435 0.01 10.92 21.05
C ALA A 435 1.20 11.35 21.94
N TRP A 436 2.43 11.27 21.44
CA TRP A 436 3.61 11.77 22.15
C TRP A 436 3.63 13.29 22.25
N LEU A 437 3.25 14.00 21.18
CA LEU A 437 3.13 15.47 21.18
C LEU A 437 2.07 15.94 22.17
N GLU A 438 0.89 15.31 22.17
CA GLU A 438 -0.20 15.60 23.11
C GLU A 438 0.25 15.44 24.57
N LYS A 439 0.92 14.32 24.89
CA LYS A 439 1.49 14.09 26.23
C LYS A 439 2.48 15.17 26.62
N ARG A 440 3.36 15.60 25.71
CA ARG A 440 4.33 16.66 25.98
C ARG A 440 3.68 18.01 26.23
N ILE A 441 2.68 18.37 25.42
CA ILE A 441 1.93 19.61 25.60
C ILE A 441 1.27 19.63 26.99
N HIS A 442 0.63 18.53 27.40
CA HIS A 442 0.07 18.42 28.74
C HIS A 442 1.10 18.58 29.86
N HIS A 443 2.31 18.02 29.70
CA HIS A 443 3.40 18.20 30.68
C HIS A 443 4.00 19.61 30.70
N CYS A 444 3.82 20.41 29.64
CA CYS A 444 4.32 21.80 29.61
C CYS A 444 3.29 22.82 30.11
N LEU A 445 2.01 22.43 30.18
CA LEU A 445 0.90 23.27 30.63
C LEU A 445 0.55 23.07 32.12
N HIS A 446 1.13 22.06 32.76
CA HIS A 446 1.02 21.73 34.18
C HIS A 446 2.42 21.67 34.79
#